data_AF-A0A931UUS2-F1
#
_entry.id   AF-A0A931UUS2-F1
#
_cell.length_a   1.000
_cell.length_b   1.000
_cell.length_c   1.000
_cell.angle_alpha   90.00
_cell.angle_beta   90.00
_cell.angle_gamma   90.00
#
_symmetry.space_group_name_H-M   'P 1'
#
loop_
_entity.id
_entity.type
_entity.pdbx_description
1 polymer ?
#
loop_
_entity_poly.entity_id
_entity_poly.type
_entity_poly.pdbx_seq_one_letter_code
_entity_poly.pdbx_strand_id
1 'polypeptide(L)'
;MRFGLPVLIGLLCACSSKESGSAAPIDDAESDAPKTSAGDDTTVDTFVKEHVYFTSTENKRIVETEATFPESGSYQSIVLHLALDCPDGRCDAWDRFGTLGIVTKKGDKPEDDTVIEVARFITPYAVAGKWDIDVTDLRPLLRGKLTMRAFIDTWVGPGSSYGNGWSLSASFEMKGGVPEKEPVAVLPIWTMHSGVYGDPAKPIATSFPEQKLTLPTGATSYAVRTLVTGHGQGNLENCAEFCPREHTVTVSGVAHKERVWRSDCATSSVPGQKGTYKLSRAGWCPGADVRPWIFDATADVASGATIADAASGATIAYDVATYVNTCRPDSPTCAGCTLGTDCKYDGGSHTEPVYFVSSLLIAYR
;
A
#
# COMPACT_ATOMS: atom_id res chain seq x y z
N MET A 1 -15.33 78.18 -0.09
CA MET A 1 -15.25 78.74 1.28
C MET A 1 -14.11 78.00 2.00
N ARG A 2 -12.94 78.64 2.19
CA ARG A 2 -12.45 79.23 3.47
C ARG A 2 -12.41 78.18 4.59
N PHE A 3 -11.34 77.83 5.31
CA PHE A 3 -9.97 78.29 5.62
C PHE A 3 -9.20 77.02 6.10
N GLY A 4 -7.88 76.84 5.97
CA GLY A 4 -6.81 77.44 6.78
C GLY A 4 -6.09 76.37 7.65
N LEU A 5 -4.76 76.26 7.50
CA LEU A 5 -3.79 75.46 8.30
C LEU A 5 -3.71 75.97 9.78
N PRO A 6 -3.14 75.24 10.78
CA PRO A 6 -1.67 75.09 10.85
C PRO A 6 -1.07 73.83 11.55
N VAL A 7 0.16 73.54 11.14
CA VAL A 7 1.37 73.04 11.84
C VAL A 7 1.33 72.80 13.37
N LEU A 8 1.85 71.64 13.80
CA LEU A 8 2.45 71.40 15.13
C LEU A 8 3.61 70.38 14.97
N ILE A 9 4.86 70.84 14.88
CA ILE A 9 5.90 70.85 15.93
C ILE A 9 6.09 69.49 16.63
N GLY A 10 7.23 68.87 16.34
CA GLY A 10 7.70 67.65 16.99
C GLY A 10 8.09 67.85 18.45
N LEU A 11 7.97 66.77 19.21
CA LEU A 11 8.60 66.62 20.50
C LEU A 11 9.18 65.21 20.57
N LEU A 12 10.50 65.13 20.60
CA LEU A 12 11.23 63.95 21.02
C LEU A 12 10.87 63.66 22.48
N CYS A 13 10.43 62.45 22.77
CA CYS A 13 10.44 61.92 24.13
C CYS A 13 11.07 60.53 24.08
N ALA A 14 12.29 60.43 24.59
CA ALA A 14 13.04 59.20 24.75
C ALA A 14 12.37 58.36 25.85
N CYS A 15 11.83 57.19 25.47
CA CYS A 15 11.51 56.14 26.42
C CYS A 15 12.72 55.19 26.51
N SER A 16 13.27 55.15 27.71
CA SER A 16 14.37 54.32 28.18
C SER A 16 14.10 52.83 27.91
N SER A 17 15.00 52.17 27.17
CA SER A 17 15.04 50.72 27.04
C SER A 17 15.71 50.13 28.28
N LYS A 18 14.95 49.33 29.04
CA LYS A 18 15.49 48.40 30.03
C LYS A 18 15.30 46.97 29.53
N GLU A 19 16.35 46.18 29.81
CA GLU A 19 16.45 44.72 29.77
C GLU A 19 16.95 44.06 28.48
N SER A 20 18.28 43.95 28.40
CA SER A 20 18.97 42.85 27.75
C SER A 20 19.05 41.66 28.72
N GLY A 21 18.09 40.75 28.63
CA GLY A 21 18.18 39.41 29.23
C GLY A 21 18.80 38.44 28.23
N SER A 22 19.97 37.91 28.56
CA SER A 22 20.67 36.85 27.84
C SER A 22 19.79 35.61 27.71
N ALA A 23 19.46 35.19 26.50
CA ALA A 23 18.83 33.90 26.25
C ALA A 23 19.84 32.78 26.60
N ALA A 24 19.50 31.98 27.62
CA ALA A 24 20.19 30.73 27.90
C ALA A 24 19.87 29.70 26.81
N PRO A 25 20.74 28.70 26.56
CA PRO A 25 20.48 27.65 25.60
C PRO A 25 19.22 26.88 26.01
N ILE A 26 18.34 26.60 25.06
CA ILE A 26 17.22 25.68 25.25
C ILE A 26 17.85 24.29 25.32
N ASP A 27 17.89 23.72 26.53
CA ASP A 27 18.22 22.32 26.75
C ASP A 27 17.29 21.44 25.91
N ASP A 28 17.89 20.48 25.21
CA ASP A 28 17.21 19.40 24.50
C ASP A 28 16.31 18.65 25.50
N ALA A 29 15.02 18.97 25.49
CA ALA A 29 14.02 18.23 26.23
C ALA A 29 13.90 16.82 25.63
N GLU A 30 14.63 15.88 26.22
CA GLU A 30 14.41 14.45 26.01
C GLU A 30 12.93 14.15 26.23
N SER A 31 12.30 13.58 25.20
CA SER A 31 10.88 13.22 25.18
C SER A 31 10.57 12.21 26.30
N ASP A 32 9.92 12.68 27.37
CA ASP A 32 9.63 11.95 28.62
C ASP A 32 8.49 10.90 28.51
N ALA A 33 8.13 10.49 27.29
CA ALA A 33 7.14 9.42 27.12
C ALA A 33 7.80 8.05 27.37
N PRO A 34 7.18 7.15 28.18
CA PRO A 34 7.79 5.88 28.60
C PRO A 34 8.31 5.09 27.39
N LYS A 35 9.61 4.77 27.38
CA LYS A 35 10.19 3.86 26.37
C LYS A 35 9.49 2.52 26.50
N THR A 36 8.96 1.99 25.40
CA THR A 36 8.31 0.68 25.39
C THR A 36 9.35 -0.38 25.76
N SER A 37 9.01 -1.28 26.69
CA SER A 37 9.87 -2.43 26.98
C SER A 37 9.79 -3.42 25.83
N ALA A 38 10.88 -4.15 25.57
CA ALA A 38 10.87 -5.28 24.65
C ALA A 38 9.77 -6.28 25.07
N GLY A 39 9.02 -6.79 24.08
CA GLY A 39 8.16 -7.96 24.27
C GLY A 39 8.98 -9.26 24.31
N ASP A 40 8.33 -10.37 24.62
CA ASP A 40 8.93 -11.70 24.47
C ASP A 40 8.86 -12.15 23.01
N ASP A 41 9.84 -12.93 22.57
CA ASP A 41 9.79 -13.60 21.27
C ASP A 41 8.53 -14.49 21.19
N THR A 42 7.78 -14.38 20.10
CA THR A 42 6.53 -15.12 19.93
C THR A 42 6.19 -15.37 18.47
N THR A 43 5.32 -16.33 18.22
CA THR A 43 4.74 -16.59 16.90
C THR A 43 3.23 -16.57 17.01
N VAL A 44 2.57 -15.80 16.14
CA VAL A 44 1.12 -15.75 16.04
C VAL A 44 0.69 -16.47 14.76
N ASP A 45 0.12 -17.66 14.91
CA ASP A 45 -0.50 -18.38 13.80
C ASP A 45 -1.87 -17.77 13.47
N THR A 46 -2.13 -17.52 12.18
CA THR A 46 -3.41 -16.96 11.73
C THR A 46 -4.18 -17.97 10.90
N PHE A 47 -3.64 -18.38 9.75
CA PHE A 47 -4.23 -19.37 8.87
C PHE A 47 -3.38 -20.65 8.87
N VAL A 48 -4.02 -21.80 8.97
CA VAL A 48 -3.36 -23.11 8.95
C VAL A 48 -4.00 -23.97 7.87
N LYS A 49 -3.36 -24.02 6.69
CA LYS A 49 -3.83 -24.76 5.51
C LYS A 49 -5.27 -24.44 5.10
N GLU A 50 -5.70 -23.21 5.31
CA GLU A 50 -7.06 -22.73 4.98
C GLU A 50 -7.32 -22.88 3.48
N HIS A 51 -8.47 -23.45 3.10
CA HIS A 51 -8.76 -23.76 1.70
C HIS A 51 -9.46 -22.59 1.01
N VAL A 52 -8.76 -21.97 0.06
CA VAL A 52 -9.22 -20.81 -0.71
C VAL A 52 -9.56 -21.24 -2.14
N TYR A 53 -10.82 -21.15 -2.54
CA TYR A 53 -11.29 -21.64 -3.84
C TYR A 53 -12.61 -21.01 -4.31
N PHE A 54 -12.99 -21.32 -5.55
CA PHE A 54 -14.30 -20.98 -6.11
C PHE A 54 -14.89 -22.16 -6.89
N THR A 55 -16.19 -22.41 -6.72
CA THR A 55 -17.00 -23.33 -7.53
C THR A 55 -18.30 -22.64 -7.94
N SER A 56 -19.14 -23.32 -8.74
CA SER A 56 -20.47 -22.81 -9.10
C SER A 56 -21.42 -22.66 -7.91
N THR A 57 -21.13 -23.31 -6.77
CA THR A 57 -22.00 -23.34 -5.58
C THR A 57 -21.35 -22.72 -4.35
N GLU A 58 -20.03 -22.56 -4.34
CA GLU A 58 -19.29 -22.05 -3.18
C GLU A 58 -18.28 -20.97 -3.60
N ASN A 59 -18.27 -19.88 -2.84
CA ASN A 59 -17.27 -18.82 -2.98
C ASN A 59 -16.45 -18.75 -1.69
N LYS A 60 -15.26 -19.36 -1.71
CA LYS A 60 -14.26 -19.38 -0.64
C LYS A 60 -13.03 -18.56 -1.02
N ARG A 61 -13.22 -17.53 -1.84
CA ARG A 61 -12.12 -16.66 -2.29
C ARG A 61 -11.65 -15.67 -1.23
N ILE A 62 -12.55 -15.33 -0.31
CA ILE A 62 -12.28 -14.57 0.90
C ILE A 62 -12.42 -15.54 2.07
N VAL A 63 -11.38 -15.61 2.90
CA VAL A 63 -11.38 -16.39 4.14
C VAL A 63 -10.91 -15.50 5.29
N GLU A 64 -11.49 -15.71 6.46
CA GLU A 64 -11.21 -14.92 7.66
C GLU A 64 -10.96 -15.80 8.85
N THR A 65 -10.11 -15.32 9.76
CA THR A 65 -9.81 -15.95 11.03
C THR A 65 -9.57 -14.88 12.10
N GLU A 66 -9.87 -15.21 13.35
CA GLU A 66 -9.49 -14.36 14.47
C GLU A 66 -8.11 -14.77 14.98
N ALA A 67 -7.25 -13.79 15.24
CA ALA A 67 -5.94 -14.02 15.85
C ALA A 67 -5.70 -13.00 16.96
N THR A 68 -5.00 -13.43 18.02
CA THR A 68 -4.67 -12.57 19.16
C THR A 68 -3.18 -12.28 19.15
N PHE A 69 -2.83 -11.05 18.81
CA PHE A 69 -1.47 -10.54 18.91
C PHE A 69 -1.19 -9.99 20.31
N PRO A 70 0.08 -9.92 20.73
CA PRO A 70 0.44 -9.27 21.99
C PRO A 70 -0.13 -7.85 22.09
N GLU A 71 -0.78 -7.53 23.21
CA GLU A 71 -1.35 -6.20 23.46
C GLU A 71 -0.27 -5.16 23.77
N SER A 72 0.88 -5.61 24.29
CA SER A 72 1.99 -4.77 24.72
C SER A 72 3.33 -5.38 24.31
N GLY A 73 4.40 -4.63 24.58
CA GLY A 73 5.76 -4.98 24.16
C GLY A 73 6.15 -4.33 22.83
N SER A 74 7.44 -4.03 22.72
CA SER A 74 8.10 -3.60 21.49
C SER A 74 8.74 -4.80 20.79
N TYR A 75 8.68 -4.79 19.47
CA TYR A 75 9.24 -5.84 18.62
C TYR A 75 10.16 -5.21 17.60
N GLN A 76 11.42 -5.65 17.59
CA GLN A 76 12.44 -5.15 16.68
C GLN A 76 12.31 -5.75 15.27
N SER A 77 11.57 -6.85 15.13
CA SER A 77 11.31 -7.51 13.85
C SER A 77 9.96 -8.22 13.92
N ILE A 78 9.17 -8.10 12.85
CA ILE A 78 7.99 -8.93 12.60
C ILE A 78 8.06 -9.46 11.17
N VAL A 79 8.21 -10.77 11.03
CA VAL A 79 8.23 -11.45 9.74
C VAL A 79 6.93 -12.22 9.56
N LEU A 80 6.20 -11.91 8.50
CA LEU A 80 5.09 -12.72 8.02
C LEU A 80 5.63 -13.88 7.19
N HIS A 81 5.40 -15.11 7.67
CA HIS A 81 5.60 -16.32 6.89
C HIS A 81 4.30 -16.66 6.17
N LEU A 82 4.29 -16.57 4.84
CA LEU A 82 3.14 -16.91 4.01
C LEU A 82 3.47 -18.14 3.17
N ALA A 83 2.56 -19.11 3.11
CA ALA A 83 2.69 -20.30 2.28
C ALA A 83 1.39 -20.60 1.53
N LEU A 84 1.54 -21.01 0.27
CA LEU A 84 0.48 -21.63 -0.53
C LEU A 84 0.91 -23.04 -0.90
N ASP A 85 0.11 -24.02 -0.49
CA ASP A 85 0.23 -25.41 -0.91
C ASP A 85 -0.84 -25.76 -1.95
N CYS A 86 -0.63 -26.86 -2.66
CA CYS A 86 -1.54 -27.38 -3.67
C CYS A 86 -2.44 -28.46 -3.06
N PRO A 87 -3.75 -28.21 -2.84
CA PRO A 87 -4.66 -29.20 -2.28
C PRO A 87 -4.70 -30.46 -3.14
N ASP A 88 -4.50 -31.62 -2.50
CA ASP A 88 -4.37 -32.93 -3.18
C ASP A 88 -3.32 -32.96 -4.31
N GLY A 89 -2.27 -32.14 -4.18
CA GLY A 89 -1.20 -32.01 -5.17
C GLY A 89 -1.58 -31.20 -6.41
N ARG A 90 -2.74 -30.55 -6.44
CA ARG A 90 -3.23 -29.76 -7.59
C ARG A 90 -3.82 -28.42 -7.17
N CYS A 91 -3.02 -27.36 -7.23
CA CYS A 91 -3.46 -25.98 -7.02
C CYS A 91 -4.01 -25.37 -8.33
N ASP A 92 -4.64 -24.19 -8.23
CA ASP A 92 -4.99 -23.38 -9.40
C ASP A 92 -3.77 -23.21 -10.33
N ALA A 93 -4.00 -23.46 -11.62
CA ALA A 93 -2.97 -23.43 -12.64
C ALA A 93 -2.49 -22.02 -12.99
N TRP A 94 -3.23 -20.98 -12.59
CA TRP A 94 -2.99 -19.58 -12.98
C TRP A 94 -2.32 -18.77 -11.86
N ASP A 95 -1.64 -17.71 -12.26
CA ASP A 95 -1.09 -16.69 -11.37
C ASP A 95 -2.16 -15.69 -10.94
N ARG A 96 -2.62 -15.79 -9.70
CA ARG A 96 -3.72 -15.01 -9.16
C ARG A 96 -3.22 -13.88 -8.29
N PHE A 97 -3.92 -12.76 -8.36
CA PHE A 97 -3.79 -11.71 -7.36
C PHE A 97 -4.20 -12.24 -5.98
N GLY A 98 -3.38 -11.96 -4.96
CA GLY A 98 -3.65 -12.37 -3.58
C GLY A 98 -3.20 -11.33 -2.55
N THR A 99 -3.93 -11.27 -1.44
CA THR A 99 -3.71 -10.30 -0.36
C THR A 99 -3.91 -10.92 1.01
N LEU A 100 -3.14 -10.46 1.99
CA LEU A 100 -3.39 -10.65 3.41
C LEU A 100 -3.61 -9.28 4.06
N GLY A 101 -4.66 -9.13 4.85
CA GLY A 101 -4.99 -7.86 5.48
C GLY A 101 -5.77 -8.00 6.79
N ILE A 102 -6.06 -6.86 7.40
CA ILE A 102 -6.77 -6.73 8.67
C ILE A 102 -8.12 -6.06 8.39
N VAL A 103 -9.20 -6.70 8.81
CA VAL A 103 -10.54 -6.11 8.71
C VAL A 103 -10.72 -5.10 9.82
N THR A 104 -10.84 -3.82 9.47
CA THR A 104 -11.00 -2.72 10.44
C THR A 104 -12.43 -2.25 10.59
N LYS A 105 -13.27 -2.53 9.58
CA LYS A 105 -14.71 -2.23 9.62
C LYS A 105 -15.47 -3.23 8.77
N LYS A 106 -16.56 -3.76 9.33
CA LYS A 106 -17.51 -4.61 8.60
C LYS A 106 -18.51 -3.76 7.80
N GLY A 107 -18.77 -4.18 6.57
CA GLY A 107 -19.85 -3.71 5.70
C GLY A 107 -21.04 -4.68 5.69
N ASP A 108 -21.98 -4.46 4.77
CA ASP A 108 -23.18 -5.30 4.63
C ASP A 108 -22.86 -6.70 4.06
N LYS A 109 -21.75 -6.79 3.31
CA LYS A 109 -21.23 -7.99 2.66
C LYS A 109 -19.69 -7.94 2.63
N PRO A 110 -18.99 -9.08 2.51
CA PRO A 110 -17.54 -9.13 2.67
C PRO A 110 -16.75 -8.18 1.77
N GLU A 111 -17.21 -7.93 0.55
CA GLU A 111 -16.59 -6.98 -0.38
C GLU A 111 -16.74 -5.50 0.01
N ASP A 112 -17.64 -5.17 0.94
CA ASP A 112 -17.85 -3.81 1.44
C ASP A 112 -17.05 -3.53 2.73
N ASP A 113 -16.35 -4.53 3.27
CA ASP A 113 -15.50 -4.38 4.44
C ASP A 113 -14.32 -3.44 4.15
N THR A 114 -13.93 -2.64 5.14
CA THR A 114 -12.66 -1.91 5.09
C THR A 114 -11.54 -2.82 5.58
N VAL A 115 -10.54 -3.02 4.72
CA VAL A 115 -9.42 -3.92 4.98
C VAL A 115 -8.10 -3.18 4.77
N ILE A 116 -7.27 -3.12 5.80
CA ILE A 116 -5.89 -2.62 5.64
C ILE A 116 -5.02 -3.76 5.12
N GLU A 117 -4.42 -3.59 3.95
CA GLU A 117 -3.53 -4.59 3.35
C GLU A 117 -2.17 -4.63 4.07
N VAL A 118 -1.82 -5.79 4.60
CA VAL A 118 -0.52 -6.06 5.24
C VAL A 118 0.49 -6.52 4.19
N ALA A 119 0.08 -7.47 3.35
CA ALA A 119 0.91 -8.04 2.30
C ALA A 119 0.09 -8.32 1.04
N ARG A 120 0.78 -8.25 -0.09
CA ARG A 120 0.27 -8.64 -1.40
C ARG A 120 1.22 -9.64 -2.04
N PHE A 121 0.67 -10.60 -2.75
CA PHE A 121 1.43 -11.62 -3.46
C PHE A 121 0.72 -11.98 -4.76
N ILE A 122 1.45 -12.60 -5.67
CA ILE A 122 0.87 -13.23 -6.85
C ILE A 122 1.12 -14.72 -6.74
N THR A 123 0.08 -15.53 -6.84
CA THR A 123 0.23 -16.98 -6.76
C THR A 123 1.14 -17.48 -7.88
N PRO A 124 1.96 -18.51 -7.63
CA PRO A 124 2.71 -19.15 -8.70
C PRO A 124 1.78 -19.88 -9.67
N TYR A 125 2.23 -20.11 -10.89
CA TYR A 125 1.53 -21.00 -11.82
C TYR A 125 1.69 -22.48 -11.39
N ALA A 126 0.59 -23.09 -10.91
CA ALA A 126 0.41 -24.53 -10.74
C ALA A 126 1.41 -25.24 -9.78
N VAL A 127 2.11 -24.51 -8.92
CA VAL A 127 3.05 -25.06 -7.92
C VAL A 127 2.82 -24.40 -6.56
N ALA A 128 3.35 -24.98 -5.49
CA ALA A 128 3.33 -24.36 -4.16
C ALA A 128 4.29 -23.16 -4.09
N GLY A 129 4.14 -22.28 -3.10
CA GLY A 129 5.03 -21.13 -2.87
C GLY A 129 5.13 -20.75 -1.39
N LYS A 130 6.26 -20.16 -0.99
CA LYS A 130 6.50 -19.66 0.37
C LYS A 130 7.29 -18.36 0.33
N TRP A 131 6.94 -17.43 1.21
CA TRP A 131 7.54 -16.11 1.29
C TRP A 131 7.67 -15.66 2.74
N ASP A 132 8.78 -15.02 3.03
CA ASP A 132 9.02 -14.30 4.29
C ASP A 132 8.96 -12.81 3.97
N ILE A 133 8.02 -12.11 4.59
CA ILE A 133 7.73 -10.71 4.30
C ILE A 133 7.93 -9.90 5.57
N ASP A 134 8.85 -8.93 5.52
CA ASP A 134 9.04 -8.00 6.62
C ASP A 134 7.83 -7.06 6.73
N VAL A 135 7.17 -7.10 7.87
CA VAL A 135 6.02 -6.26 8.22
C VAL A 135 6.24 -5.52 9.54
N THR A 136 7.51 -5.35 9.94
CA THR A 136 7.91 -4.73 11.21
C THR A 136 7.33 -3.34 11.40
N ASP A 137 7.30 -2.53 10.34
CA ASP A 137 6.75 -1.18 10.38
C ASP A 137 5.23 -1.14 10.54
N LEU A 138 4.54 -2.26 10.28
CA LEU A 138 3.10 -2.40 10.44
C LEU A 138 2.68 -2.81 11.85
N ARG A 139 3.64 -2.99 12.78
CA ARG A 139 3.35 -3.43 14.14
C ARG A 139 2.28 -2.64 14.90
N PRO A 140 2.05 -1.32 14.70
CA PRO A 140 0.97 -0.64 15.41
C PRO A 140 -0.41 -1.20 15.06
N LEU A 141 -0.54 -1.87 13.92
CA LEU A 141 -1.75 -2.58 13.48
C LEU A 141 -1.83 -4.02 14.04
N LEU A 142 -0.72 -4.62 14.44
CA LEU A 142 -0.59 -6.04 14.83
C LEU A 142 -0.64 -6.20 16.35
N ARG A 143 -1.72 -5.71 16.99
CA ARG A 143 -1.90 -5.74 18.45
C ARG A 143 -3.30 -6.17 18.85
N GLY A 144 -3.38 -6.96 19.92
CA GLY A 144 -4.64 -7.45 20.47
C GLY A 144 -5.38 -8.39 19.53
N LYS A 145 -6.70 -8.49 19.72
CA LYS A 145 -7.57 -9.36 18.92
C LYS A 145 -7.87 -8.71 17.57
N LEU A 146 -7.52 -9.39 16.48
CA LEU A 146 -7.72 -8.94 15.10
C LEU A 146 -8.51 -9.96 14.28
N THR A 147 -9.28 -9.48 13.32
CA THR A 147 -9.84 -10.29 12.24
C THR A 147 -8.90 -10.22 11.04
N MET A 148 -8.18 -11.30 10.79
CA MET A 148 -7.28 -11.44 9.66
C MET A 148 -8.06 -11.95 8.46
N ARG A 149 -7.80 -11.39 7.27
CA ARG A 149 -8.43 -11.77 6.02
C ARG A 149 -7.38 -12.13 4.97
N ALA A 150 -7.58 -13.26 4.31
CA ALA A 150 -6.91 -13.57 3.06
C ALA A 150 -7.90 -13.53 1.90
N PHE A 151 -7.43 -13.03 0.76
CA PHE A 151 -8.15 -13.07 -0.50
C PHE A 151 -7.23 -13.60 -1.61
N ILE A 152 -7.78 -14.46 -2.46
CA ILE A 152 -7.15 -14.85 -3.73
C ILE A 152 -8.21 -14.74 -4.84
N ASP A 153 -7.84 -14.12 -5.96
CA ASP A 153 -8.68 -14.02 -7.17
C ASP A 153 -8.74 -15.36 -7.95
N THR A 154 -8.91 -16.46 -7.23
CA THR A 154 -9.08 -17.78 -7.82
C THR A 154 -10.52 -17.97 -8.30
N TRP A 155 -10.64 -18.54 -9.49
CA TRP A 155 -11.91 -19.02 -10.05
C TRP A 155 -11.92 -20.55 -10.18
N VAL A 156 -11.00 -21.20 -9.46
CA VAL A 156 -10.72 -22.63 -9.53
C VAL A 156 -10.92 -23.24 -8.13
N GLY A 157 -11.54 -24.42 -8.11
CA GLY A 157 -11.83 -25.16 -6.90
C GLY A 157 -12.02 -26.65 -7.19
N PRO A 158 -12.35 -27.45 -6.15
CA PRO A 158 -12.48 -28.90 -6.26
C PRO A 158 -13.32 -29.35 -7.46
N GLY A 159 -12.81 -30.34 -8.20
CA GLY A 159 -13.46 -30.87 -9.40
C GLY A 159 -13.12 -30.12 -10.69
N SER A 160 -12.38 -29.02 -10.64
CA SER A 160 -11.90 -28.34 -11.84
C SER A 160 -10.74 -29.09 -12.52
N SER A 161 -10.69 -29.03 -13.85
CA SER A 161 -9.55 -29.51 -14.63
C SER A 161 -8.29 -28.66 -14.38
N TYR A 162 -8.45 -27.43 -13.90
CA TYR A 162 -7.36 -26.48 -13.67
C TYR A 162 -6.78 -26.51 -12.26
N GLY A 163 -7.26 -27.38 -11.36
CA GLY A 163 -6.75 -27.49 -10.00
C GLY A 163 -7.87 -27.49 -8.96
N ASN A 164 -7.49 -27.38 -7.68
CA ASN A 164 -8.40 -27.43 -6.54
C ASN A 164 -8.36 -26.13 -5.71
N GLY A 165 -7.94 -25.00 -6.29
CA GLY A 165 -7.74 -23.74 -5.55
C GLY A 165 -6.39 -23.73 -4.81
N TRP A 166 -6.35 -23.22 -3.59
CA TRP A 166 -5.12 -23.04 -2.80
C TRP A 166 -5.31 -23.44 -1.35
N SER A 167 -4.27 -23.99 -0.71
CA SER A 167 -4.21 -24.17 0.74
C SER A 167 -3.26 -23.13 1.33
N LEU A 168 -3.80 -22.16 2.05
CA LEU A 168 -3.09 -20.98 2.55
C LEU A 168 -2.70 -21.17 4.02
N SER A 169 -1.44 -20.90 4.35
CA SER A 169 -0.97 -20.79 5.73
C SER A 169 -0.26 -19.46 5.94
N ALA A 170 -0.48 -18.84 7.09
CA ALA A 170 0.16 -17.57 7.44
C ALA A 170 0.42 -17.48 8.95
N SER A 171 1.64 -17.11 9.33
CA SER A 171 2.03 -16.85 10.71
C SER A 171 2.96 -15.64 10.80
N PHE A 172 3.01 -15.02 11.98
CA PHE A 172 3.83 -13.84 12.25
C PHE A 172 4.88 -14.20 13.30
N GLU A 173 6.15 -14.27 12.92
CA GLU A 173 7.26 -14.38 13.85
C GLU A 173 7.61 -12.98 14.35
N MET A 174 7.42 -12.74 15.65
CA MET A 174 7.65 -11.47 16.31
C MET A 174 8.84 -11.62 17.25
N LYS A 175 9.91 -10.87 16.98
CA LYS A 175 11.12 -10.85 17.81
C LYS A 175 11.10 -9.66 18.75
N GLY A 176 11.14 -9.93 20.04
CA GLY A 176 11.20 -8.94 21.10
C GLY A 176 12.40 -8.00 20.95
N GLY A 177 12.17 -6.70 21.12
CA GLY A 177 13.23 -5.70 21.08
C GLY A 177 12.69 -4.30 20.81
N VAL A 178 13.49 -3.29 21.11
CA VAL A 178 13.12 -1.89 20.85
C VAL A 178 13.86 -1.43 19.59
N PRO A 179 13.17 -1.15 18.47
CA PRO A 179 13.82 -0.67 17.27
C PRO A 179 14.30 0.77 17.43
N GLU A 180 15.34 1.15 16.68
CA GLU A 180 15.92 2.50 16.72
C GLU A 180 14.91 3.58 16.32
N LYS A 181 14.11 3.31 15.28
CA LYS A 181 12.95 4.13 14.90
C LYS A 181 11.70 3.39 15.33
N GLU A 182 10.91 3.96 16.23
CA GLU A 182 9.74 3.28 16.75
C GLU A 182 8.47 3.65 15.96
N PRO A 183 7.92 2.82 15.03
CA PRO A 183 6.53 2.98 14.60
C PRO A 183 5.56 3.15 15.77
N VAL A 184 4.93 4.32 15.83
CA VAL A 184 3.91 4.68 16.82
C VAL A 184 2.50 4.67 16.23
N ALA A 185 2.37 4.86 14.91
CA ALA A 185 1.09 4.77 14.21
C ALA A 185 1.26 4.36 12.75
N VAL A 186 0.21 3.75 12.19
CA VAL A 186 0.06 3.48 10.77
C VAL A 186 -1.28 4.04 10.32
N LEU A 187 -1.25 4.98 9.39
CA LEU A 187 -2.40 5.69 8.87
C LEU A 187 -2.71 5.21 7.45
N PRO A 188 -3.88 4.62 7.20
CA PRO A 188 -4.29 4.26 5.84
C PRO A 188 -4.46 5.49 4.95
N ILE A 189 -3.92 5.43 3.73
CA ILE A 189 -4.11 6.45 2.69
C ILE A 189 -5.15 5.94 1.70
N TRP A 190 -4.78 4.90 0.96
CA TRP A 190 -5.69 4.12 0.10
C TRP A 190 -5.58 2.66 0.52
N THR A 191 -6.71 2.02 0.74
CA THR A 191 -6.77 0.59 1.10
C THR A 191 -7.37 -0.20 -0.05
N MET A 192 -6.56 -1.00 -0.75
CA MET A 192 -7.04 -1.86 -1.83
C MET A 192 -7.75 -1.10 -2.97
N HIS A 193 -7.37 0.15 -3.23
CA HIS A 193 -7.96 0.93 -4.32
C HIS A 193 -7.52 0.39 -5.68
N SER A 194 -8.40 0.54 -6.66
CA SER A 194 -8.10 0.25 -8.06
C SER A 194 -8.45 1.44 -8.96
N GLY A 195 -7.69 1.61 -10.04
CA GLY A 195 -7.95 2.64 -11.04
C GLY A 195 -7.63 2.16 -12.43
N VAL A 196 -8.57 2.39 -13.36
CA VAL A 196 -8.39 2.09 -14.79
C VAL A 196 -7.29 2.99 -15.35
N TYR A 197 -6.43 2.43 -16.18
CA TYR A 197 -5.29 3.15 -16.75
C TYR A 197 -5.41 3.32 -18.26
N GLY A 198 -5.38 4.57 -18.72
CA GLY A 198 -5.42 4.91 -20.14
C GLY A 198 -6.80 5.20 -20.71
N ASP A 199 -7.85 5.20 -19.91
CA ASP A 199 -9.17 5.71 -20.30
C ASP A 199 -9.33 7.18 -19.86
N PRO A 200 -9.37 8.16 -20.78
CA PRO A 200 -9.61 9.56 -20.45
C PRO A 200 -10.93 9.83 -19.72
N ALA A 201 -11.93 8.95 -19.83
CA ALA A 201 -13.19 9.04 -19.08
C ALA A 201 -13.06 8.56 -17.63
N LYS A 202 -11.95 7.89 -17.28
CA LYS A 202 -11.63 7.40 -15.94
C LYS A 202 -10.23 7.88 -15.49
N PRO A 203 -10.02 9.18 -15.25
CA PRO A 203 -8.72 9.69 -14.82
C PRO A 203 -8.26 9.05 -13.50
N ILE A 204 -6.95 8.81 -13.37
CA ILE A 204 -6.34 8.21 -12.16
C ILE A 204 -6.73 8.99 -10.88
N ALA A 205 -6.68 10.32 -10.92
CA ALA A 205 -7.05 11.16 -9.78
C ALA A 205 -8.50 10.97 -9.29
N THR A 206 -9.41 10.46 -10.13
CA THR A 206 -10.79 10.14 -9.72
C THR A 206 -10.84 8.83 -8.92
N SER A 207 -10.02 7.85 -9.29
CA SER A 207 -9.89 6.58 -8.56
C SER A 207 -9.05 6.70 -7.28
N PHE A 208 -8.13 7.65 -7.26
CA PHE A 208 -7.23 7.94 -6.14
C PHE A 208 -7.38 9.40 -5.72
N PRO A 209 -8.51 9.77 -5.09
CA PRO A 209 -8.70 11.13 -4.60
C PRO A 209 -7.62 11.48 -3.58
N GLU A 210 -7.17 12.74 -3.58
CA GLU A 210 -6.23 13.27 -2.59
C GLU A 210 -6.75 13.00 -1.17
N GLN A 211 -5.86 12.51 -0.32
CA GLN A 211 -6.14 12.22 1.07
C GLN A 211 -5.60 13.33 1.97
N LYS A 212 -6.34 13.65 3.03
CA LYS A 212 -5.91 14.56 4.10
C LYS A 212 -5.80 13.75 5.38
N LEU A 213 -4.60 13.66 5.93
CA LEU A 213 -4.32 12.89 7.13
C LEU A 213 -4.09 13.80 8.32
N THR A 214 -4.64 13.43 9.48
CA THR A 214 -4.26 14.00 10.77
C THR A 214 -3.08 13.22 11.33
N LEU A 215 -2.00 13.92 11.68
CA LEU A 215 -0.78 13.28 12.18
C LEU A 215 -0.90 12.95 13.67
N PRO A 216 -0.35 11.82 14.14
CA PRO A 216 -0.30 11.50 15.56
C PRO A 216 0.60 12.49 16.31
N THR A 217 0.25 12.79 17.55
CA THR A 217 1.09 13.61 18.44
C THR A 217 2.36 12.85 18.82
N GLY A 218 3.49 13.56 18.90
CA GLY A 218 4.76 12.99 19.36
C GLY A 218 5.52 12.13 18.35
N ALA A 219 5.02 12.01 17.11
CA ALA A 219 5.82 11.46 16.01
C ALA A 219 6.87 12.48 15.52
N THR A 220 8.07 11.99 15.24
CA THR A 220 9.26 12.77 14.87
C THR A 220 9.68 12.54 13.43
N SER A 221 9.30 11.40 12.84
CA SER A 221 9.59 11.07 11.44
C SER A 221 8.46 10.25 10.80
N TYR A 222 8.44 10.23 9.47
CA TYR A 222 7.39 9.63 8.68
C TYR A 222 7.94 8.90 7.46
N ALA A 223 7.29 7.80 7.07
CA ALA A 223 7.55 7.13 5.80
C ALA A 223 6.24 6.77 5.11
N VAL A 224 6.22 6.87 3.78
CA VAL A 224 5.11 6.33 2.99
C VAL A 224 5.49 4.93 2.52
N ARG A 225 4.59 3.97 2.68
CA ARG A 225 4.71 2.60 2.18
C ARG A 225 3.59 2.33 1.17
N THR A 226 3.94 2.02 -0.07
CA THR A 226 2.99 1.82 -1.18
C THR A 226 3.21 0.49 -1.87
N LEU A 227 2.17 -0.33 -1.96
CA LEU A 227 2.11 -1.53 -2.80
C LEU A 227 1.41 -1.17 -4.11
N VAL A 228 2.05 -1.43 -5.26
CA VAL A 228 1.49 -1.15 -6.59
C VAL A 228 1.69 -2.35 -7.50
N THR A 229 0.62 -2.72 -8.21
CA THR A 229 0.68 -3.76 -9.26
C THR A 229 -0.18 -3.36 -10.45
N GLY A 230 0.38 -3.39 -11.66
CA GLY A 230 -0.34 -3.21 -12.92
C GLY A 230 -0.87 -4.52 -13.48
N HIS A 231 -2.11 -4.52 -13.96
CA HIS A 231 -2.80 -5.69 -14.51
C HIS A 231 -3.49 -5.32 -15.83
N GLY A 232 -3.81 -6.34 -16.61
CA GLY A 232 -4.41 -6.18 -17.92
C GLY A 232 -3.37 -6.35 -19.04
N GLN A 233 -3.80 -6.90 -20.16
CA GLN A 233 -2.95 -7.25 -21.30
C GLN A 233 -3.65 -7.03 -22.64
N GLY A 234 -2.89 -7.09 -23.74
CA GLY A 234 -3.40 -6.94 -25.09
C GLY A 234 -3.59 -5.49 -25.55
N ASN A 235 -3.43 -4.53 -24.64
CA ASN A 235 -3.64 -3.11 -24.88
C ASN A 235 -2.49 -2.46 -25.68
N LEU A 236 -2.61 -1.15 -25.96
CA LEU A 236 -1.51 -0.35 -26.47
C LEU A 236 -0.29 -0.48 -25.53
N GLU A 237 0.89 -0.74 -26.09
CA GLU A 237 2.14 -1.03 -25.36
C GLU A 237 2.05 -2.20 -24.35
N ASN A 238 1.01 -3.01 -24.46
CA ASN A 238 0.69 -4.12 -23.56
C ASN A 238 0.50 -3.71 -22.09
N CYS A 239 -0.02 -2.51 -21.85
CA CYS A 239 -0.37 -2.06 -20.51
C CYS A 239 -1.56 -2.82 -19.91
N ALA A 240 -1.68 -2.94 -18.59
CA ALA A 240 -0.77 -2.42 -17.58
C ALA A 240 0.12 -3.49 -16.94
N GLU A 241 -0.03 -4.77 -17.29
CA GLU A 241 0.82 -5.84 -16.74
C GLU A 241 2.26 -5.80 -17.29
N PHE A 242 2.40 -5.59 -18.60
CA PHE A 242 3.67 -5.73 -19.30
C PHE A 242 4.28 -4.42 -19.77
N CYS A 243 3.79 -3.28 -19.26
CA CYS A 243 4.32 -1.97 -19.57
C CYS A 243 4.86 -1.27 -18.31
N PRO A 244 6.13 -0.84 -18.29
CA PRO A 244 6.67 -0.06 -17.18
C PRO A 244 6.18 1.39 -17.23
N ARG A 245 5.77 1.92 -16.08
CA ARG A 245 5.33 3.32 -15.92
C ARG A 245 5.98 3.99 -14.71
N GLU A 246 6.08 5.31 -14.77
CA GLU A 246 6.45 6.13 -13.61
C GLU A 246 5.18 6.43 -12.83
N HIS A 247 5.21 6.15 -11.53
CA HIS A 247 4.16 6.44 -10.58
C HIS A 247 4.65 7.55 -9.67
N THR A 248 3.76 8.44 -9.25
CA THR A 248 4.08 9.57 -8.39
C THR A 248 3.20 9.53 -7.14
N VAL A 249 3.81 9.64 -5.97
CA VAL A 249 3.12 9.96 -4.71
C VAL A 249 3.59 11.34 -4.29
N THR A 250 2.65 12.26 -4.11
CA THR A 250 2.93 13.64 -3.71
C THR A 250 2.51 13.84 -2.27
N VAL A 251 3.46 14.18 -1.39
CA VAL A 251 3.21 14.47 0.03
C VAL A 251 3.36 15.97 0.25
N SER A 252 2.28 16.63 0.68
CA SER A 252 2.28 18.08 0.96
C SER A 252 2.86 18.94 -0.17
N GLY A 253 2.67 18.52 -1.43
CA GLY A 253 3.19 19.18 -2.63
C GLY A 253 4.56 18.70 -3.12
N VAL A 254 5.26 17.82 -2.37
CA VAL A 254 6.55 17.25 -2.77
C VAL A 254 6.34 15.89 -3.45
N ALA A 255 6.79 15.78 -4.70
CA ALA A 255 6.59 14.59 -5.53
C ALA A 255 7.73 13.57 -5.36
N HIS A 256 7.36 12.33 -5.04
CA HIS A 256 8.23 11.15 -5.05
C HIS A 256 7.83 10.26 -6.22
N LYS A 257 8.81 9.73 -6.95
CA LYS A 257 8.58 8.98 -8.18
C LYS A 257 9.20 7.60 -8.09
N GLU A 258 8.48 6.59 -8.59
CA GLU A 258 8.97 5.22 -8.73
C GLU A 258 8.59 4.67 -10.09
N ARG A 259 9.56 4.01 -10.75
CA ARG A 259 9.27 3.27 -11.98
C ARG A 259 8.80 1.87 -11.62
N VAL A 260 7.49 1.68 -11.58
CA VAL A 260 6.87 0.38 -11.23
C VAL A 260 7.16 -0.65 -12.32
N TRP A 261 8.18 -1.45 -12.09
CA TRP A 261 8.63 -2.52 -12.98
C TRP A 261 9.53 -3.51 -12.25
N ARG A 262 9.28 -4.79 -12.43
CA ARG A 262 10.14 -5.87 -11.92
C ARG A 262 10.75 -6.63 -13.08
N SER A 263 12.07 -6.51 -13.22
CA SER A 263 12.86 -7.26 -14.21
C SER A 263 13.50 -8.53 -13.63
N ASP A 264 13.30 -8.81 -12.34
CA ASP A 264 13.94 -9.89 -11.58
C ASP A 264 13.10 -11.17 -11.48
N CYS A 265 11.98 -11.28 -12.22
CA CYS A 265 11.06 -12.41 -12.10
C CYS A 265 11.70 -13.78 -12.39
N ALA A 266 12.76 -13.83 -13.20
CA ALA A 266 13.48 -15.08 -13.44
C ALA A 266 14.18 -15.63 -12.17
N THR A 267 14.45 -14.78 -11.18
CA THR A 267 15.19 -15.11 -9.95
C THR A 267 14.37 -14.96 -8.67
N SER A 268 13.38 -14.06 -8.64
CA SER A 268 12.55 -13.82 -7.46
C SER A 268 11.32 -14.71 -7.38
N SER A 269 10.86 -15.23 -8.51
CA SER A 269 9.70 -16.13 -8.56
C SER A 269 10.06 -17.50 -8.03
N VAL A 270 9.10 -18.15 -7.36
CA VAL A 270 9.20 -19.56 -7.03
C VAL A 270 9.56 -20.40 -8.27
N PRO A 271 10.57 -21.27 -8.23
CA PRO A 271 11.00 -22.05 -9.39
C PRO A 271 10.00 -23.16 -9.75
N GLY A 272 10.13 -23.72 -10.95
CA GLY A 272 9.31 -24.86 -11.40
C GLY A 272 7.90 -24.49 -11.85
N GLN A 273 7.56 -23.21 -11.89
CA GLN A 273 6.29 -22.71 -12.41
C GLN A 273 6.07 -23.04 -13.89
N LYS A 274 4.80 -23.23 -14.24
CA LYS A 274 4.34 -23.23 -15.64
C LYS A 274 4.11 -21.78 -16.10
N GLY A 275 3.76 -21.56 -17.37
CA GLY A 275 3.42 -20.22 -17.87
C GLY A 275 4.61 -19.26 -18.05
N THR A 276 4.32 -17.96 -18.10
CA THR A 276 5.27 -16.90 -18.49
C THR A 276 5.95 -16.22 -17.29
N TYR A 277 6.18 -16.96 -16.20
CA TYR A 277 6.63 -16.40 -14.92
C TYR A 277 7.96 -15.64 -14.96
N LYS A 278 8.79 -15.88 -15.96
CA LYS A 278 10.09 -15.18 -16.12
C LYS A 278 9.96 -13.79 -16.75
N LEU A 279 8.81 -13.45 -17.35
CA LEU A 279 8.62 -12.15 -17.98
C LEU A 279 8.49 -11.06 -16.92
N SER A 280 9.15 -9.94 -17.20
CA SER A 280 9.08 -8.73 -16.39
C SER A 280 7.67 -8.13 -16.40
N ARG A 281 7.25 -7.57 -15.28
CA ARG A 281 5.89 -7.06 -15.05
C ARG A 281 5.86 -5.80 -14.21
N ALA A 282 4.76 -5.06 -14.27
CA ALA A 282 4.57 -3.81 -13.53
C ALA A 282 4.37 -4.05 -12.03
N GLY A 283 5.47 -4.16 -11.29
CA GLY A 283 5.49 -4.16 -9.82
C GLY A 283 5.40 -5.55 -9.16
N TRP A 284 5.25 -6.62 -9.93
CA TRP A 284 5.08 -7.98 -9.40
C TRP A 284 5.73 -9.04 -10.28
N CYS A 285 5.80 -10.27 -9.77
CA CYS A 285 6.21 -11.46 -10.52
C CYS A 285 5.32 -12.64 -10.09
N PRO A 286 4.92 -13.55 -11.00
CA PRO A 286 4.17 -14.75 -10.62
C PRO A 286 4.95 -15.58 -9.60
N GLY A 287 4.30 -15.99 -8.51
CA GLY A 287 4.93 -16.73 -7.43
C GLY A 287 5.90 -15.91 -6.58
N ALA A 288 5.69 -14.61 -6.46
CA ALA A 288 6.46 -13.72 -5.60
C ALA A 288 5.53 -12.85 -4.73
N ASP A 289 6.06 -12.37 -3.62
CA ASP A 289 5.53 -11.23 -2.89
C ASP A 289 5.63 -9.95 -3.74
N VAL A 290 4.79 -8.97 -3.42
CA VAL A 290 4.89 -7.61 -3.95
C VAL A 290 5.67 -6.77 -2.95
N ARG A 291 6.83 -6.27 -3.40
CA ARG A 291 7.69 -5.43 -2.58
C ARG A 291 7.13 -4.02 -2.51
N PRO A 292 7.03 -3.41 -1.32
CA PRO A 292 6.56 -2.04 -1.21
C PRO A 292 7.60 -1.05 -1.72
N TRP A 293 7.13 0.01 -2.37
CA TRP A 293 7.89 1.24 -2.52
C TRP A 293 7.79 2.04 -1.22
N ILE A 294 8.94 2.27 -0.58
CA ILE A 294 9.04 2.99 0.70
C ILE A 294 9.97 4.18 0.54
N PHE A 295 9.57 5.34 1.04
CA PHE A 295 10.41 6.54 1.10
C PHE A 295 10.16 7.34 2.38
N ASP A 296 11.19 8.04 2.85
CA ASP A 296 11.10 8.98 3.96
C ASP A 296 10.34 10.23 3.52
N ALA A 297 9.30 10.59 4.28
CA ALA A 297 8.42 11.71 4.01
C ALA A 297 8.49 12.78 5.12
N THR A 298 9.48 12.70 6.01
CA THR A 298 9.57 13.51 7.23
C THR A 298 9.63 15.01 6.91
N ALA A 299 10.50 15.41 5.98
CA ALA A 299 10.64 16.80 5.58
C ALA A 299 9.39 17.34 4.86
N ASP A 300 8.72 16.49 4.08
CA ASP A 300 7.55 16.86 3.30
C ASP A 300 6.35 17.14 4.20
N VAL A 301 6.14 16.27 5.19
CA VAL A 301 5.11 16.42 6.21
C VAL A 301 5.33 17.71 7.02
N ALA A 302 6.59 18.00 7.41
CA ALA A 302 6.93 19.24 8.11
C ALA A 302 6.68 20.49 7.25
N SER A 303 6.98 20.44 5.96
CA SER A 303 6.74 21.56 5.03
C SER A 303 5.25 21.88 4.89
N GLY A 304 4.38 20.86 4.87
CA GLY A 304 2.93 21.03 4.82
C GLY A 304 2.34 21.70 6.06
N ALA A 305 2.92 21.46 7.25
CA ALA A 305 2.49 22.10 8.49
C ALA A 305 2.76 23.62 8.55
N THR A 306 3.64 24.15 7.67
CA THR A 306 3.95 25.58 7.59
C THR A 306 3.01 26.38 6.67
N ILE A 307 2.17 25.70 5.88
CA ILE A 307 1.14 26.34 5.06
C ILE A 307 -0.09 26.55 5.95
N ALA A 308 -0.32 27.81 6.34
CA ALA A 308 -1.33 28.24 7.31
C ALA A 308 -2.75 27.70 7.01
N ASP A 309 -3.42 27.24 8.08
CA ASP A 309 -4.81 26.73 8.21
C ASP A 309 -5.01 25.20 8.29
N ALA A 310 -3.95 24.38 8.23
CA ALA A 310 -4.07 22.94 8.52
C ALA A 310 -3.80 22.64 10.00
N ALA A 311 -4.80 22.08 10.70
CA ALA A 311 -4.53 21.31 11.91
C ALA A 311 -3.51 20.19 11.55
N SER A 312 -2.25 20.32 11.98
CA SER A 312 -1.19 19.29 12.03
C SER A 312 -1.41 18.07 11.09
N GLY A 313 -1.47 18.32 9.78
CA GLY A 313 -1.93 17.34 8.81
C GLY A 313 -1.10 17.33 7.53
N ALA A 314 -1.14 16.22 6.80
CA ALA A 314 -0.45 16.03 5.52
C ALA A 314 -1.47 15.76 4.39
N THR A 315 -1.24 16.33 3.21
CA THR A 315 -1.97 15.94 1.99
C THR A 315 -1.18 14.87 1.24
N ILE A 316 -1.86 13.86 0.71
CA ILE A 316 -1.24 12.81 -0.09
C ILE A 316 -2.04 12.58 -1.37
N ALA A 317 -1.39 12.75 -2.52
CA ALA A 317 -1.97 12.51 -3.84
C ALA A 317 -1.17 11.43 -4.60
N TYR A 318 -1.82 10.78 -5.56
CA TYR A 318 -1.22 9.73 -6.38
C TYR A 318 -1.54 9.96 -7.85
N ASP A 319 -0.54 9.76 -8.70
CA ASP A 319 -0.66 9.88 -10.14
C ASP A 319 0.22 8.85 -10.87
N VAL A 320 -0.02 8.64 -12.15
CA VAL A 320 0.75 7.77 -13.02
C VAL A 320 1.05 8.51 -14.32
N ALA A 321 2.24 8.28 -14.89
CA ALA A 321 2.65 8.86 -16.17
C ALA A 321 1.52 8.80 -17.21
N THR A 322 1.26 9.94 -17.86
CA THR A 322 0.15 10.10 -18.79
C THR A 322 0.20 9.04 -19.89
N TYR A 323 -0.96 8.45 -20.16
CA TYR A 323 -1.14 7.41 -21.16
C TYR A 323 -2.59 7.41 -21.61
N VAL A 324 -2.82 7.14 -22.90
CA VAL A 324 -4.15 6.95 -23.48
C VAL A 324 -4.15 5.64 -24.22
N ASN A 325 -4.94 4.68 -23.75
CA ASN A 325 -5.10 3.38 -24.39
C ASN A 325 -6.03 3.52 -25.59
N THR A 326 -5.50 3.47 -26.81
CA THR A 326 -6.32 3.46 -28.03
C THR A 326 -6.85 2.06 -28.39
N CYS A 327 -6.41 1.01 -27.68
CA CYS A 327 -6.92 -0.34 -27.81
C CYS A 327 -7.93 -0.64 -26.69
N ARG A 328 -9.13 -0.07 -26.79
CA ARG A 328 -10.23 -0.27 -25.83
C ARG A 328 -11.60 -0.16 -26.50
N PRO A 329 -12.68 -0.75 -25.93
CA PRO A 329 -13.97 -0.91 -26.61
C PRO A 329 -14.63 0.41 -27.03
N ASP A 330 -14.39 1.47 -26.27
CA ASP A 330 -14.99 2.81 -26.38
C ASP A 330 -14.07 3.84 -27.06
N SER A 331 -12.89 3.42 -27.55
CA SER A 331 -11.97 4.31 -28.26
C SER A 331 -12.57 4.76 -29.61
N PRO A 332 -12.55 6.06 -29.96
CA PRO A 332 -12.97 6.53 -31.28
C PRO A 332 -12.16 5.93 -32.43
N THR A 333 -10.92 5.51 -32.16
CA THR A 333 -10.06 4.81 -33.11
C THR A 333 -9.39 3.65 -32.39
N CYS A 334 -9.78 2.43 -32.78
CA CYS A 334 -9.16 1.21 -32.30
C CYS A 334 -7.78 1.03 -32.94
N ALA A 335 -6.71 1.16 -32.16
CA ALA A 335 -5.36 1.03 -32.67
C ALA A 335 -4.37 0.54 -31.60
N GLY A 336 -3.34 -0.18 -32.05
CA GLY A 336 -2.19 -0.55 -31.23
C GLY A 336 -2.39 -1.75 -30.31
N CYS A 337 -3.43 -2.57 -30.53
CA CYS A 337 -3.65 -3.81 -29.75
C CYS A 337 -2.47 -4.78 -29.92
N THR A 338 -1.68 -4.97 -28.86
CA THR A 338 -0.36 -5.64 -28.95
C THR A 338 -0.48 -7.13 -29.30
N LEU A 339 -1.60 -7.76 -28.96
CA LEU A 339 -1.85 -9.18 -29.24
C LEU A 339 -2.70 -9.41 -30.49
N GLY A 340 -2.91 -8.37 -31.31
CA GLY A 340 -3.69 -8.46 -32.55
C GLY A 340 -5.18 -8.73 -32.33
N THR A 341 -5.67 -8.48 -31.12
CA THR A 341 -7.09 -8.60 -30.75
C THR A 341 -7.92 -7.49 -31.40
N ASP A 342 -9.24 -7.65 -31.39
CA ASP A 342 -10.12 -6.51 -31.60
C ASP A 342 -10.08 -5.57 -30.37
N CYS A 343 -10.91 -4.52 -30.37
CA CYS A 343 -10.95 -3.59 -29.25
C CYS A 343 -11.79 -4.06 -28.05
N LYS A 344 -12.44 -5.22 -28.12
CA LYS A 344 -13.29 -5.70 -27.02
C LYS A 344 -12.46 -6.43 -26.00
N TYR A 345 -12.62 -6.04 -24.73
CA TYR A 345 -12.11 -6.84 -23.64
C TYR A 345 -12.81 -8.20 -23.62
N ASP A 346 -12.03 -9.27 -23.59
CA ASP A 346 -12.48 -10.67 -23.69
C ASP A 346 -12.24 -11.47 -22.39
N GLY A 347 -11.62 -10.85 -21.38
CA GLY A 347 -11.29 -11.51 -20.12
C GLY A 347 -10.06 -12.43 -20.18
N GLY A 348 -9.43 -12.53 -21.35
CA GLY A 348 -8.26 -13.36 -21.63
C GLY A 348 -7.18 -12.53 -22.30
N SER A 349 -7.10 -12.59 -23.63
CA SER A 349 -6.01 -11.97 -24.40
C SER A 349 -6.13 -10.45 -24.48
N HIS A 350 -7.29 -9.88 -24.16
CA HIS A 350 -7.49 -8.43 -24.06
C HIS A 350 -8.31 -8.09 -22.82
N THR A 351 -7.70 -7.39 -21.86
CA THR A 351 -8.32 -7.08 -20.57
C THR A 351 -8.09 -5.62 -20.18
N GLU A 352 -9.03 -5.03 -19.44
CA GLU A 352 -8.96 -3.61 -19.07
C GLU A 352 -7.68 -3.33 -18.25
N PRO A 353 -6.85 -2.35 -18.66
CA PRO A 353 -5.66 -1.98 -17.89
C PRO A 353 -6.07 -1.37 -16.54
N VAL A 354 -5.54 -1.90 -15.45
CA VAL A 354 -5.86 -1.45 -14.09
C VAL A 354 -4.62 -1.45 -13.21
N TYR A 355 -4.50 -0.46 -12.33
CA TYR A 355 -3.56 -0.50 -11.20
C TYR A 355 -4.30 -0.78 -9.90
N PHE A 356 -3.78 -1.69 -9.09
CA PHE A 356 -4.18 -1.85 -7.70
C PHE A 356 -3.14 -1.18 -6.80
N VAL A 357 -3.57 -0.32 -5.88
CA VAL A 357 -2.69 0.45 -4.98
C VAL A 357 -3.20 0.35 -3.56
N SER A 358 -2.28 0.06 -2.63
CA SER A 358 -2.49 0.27 -1.20
C SER A 358 -1.34 1.09 -0.65
N SER A 359 -1.65 2.15 0.10
CA SER A 359 -0.66 3.06 0.65
C SER A 359 -0.94 3.37 2.10
N LEU A 360 0.13 3.44 2.88
CA LEU A 360 0.12 3.73 4.31
C LEU A 360 1.12 4.85 4.60
N LEU A 361 0.77 5.76 5.50
CA LEU A 361 1.72 6.66 6.15
C LEU A 361 2.09 6.06 7.51
N ILE A 362 3.37 5.80 7.73
CA ILE A 362 3.91 5.25 8.97
C ILE A 362 4.57 6.39 9.72
N ALA A 363 4.16 6.57 10.97
CA ALA A 363 4.69 7.60 11.86
C ALA A 363 5.60 6.95 12.91
N TYR A 364 6.76 7.55 13.12
CA TYR A 364 7.83 7.04 13.97
C TYR A 364 8.12 8.03 15.10
N ARG A 365 8.56 7.53 16.26
CA ARG A 365 9.16 8.33 17.32
C ARG A 365 10.63 8.02 17.48
#